data_AF-A0A139H4H5-F1
#
_entry.id   AF-A0A139H4H5-F1
#
_cell.length_a   1.000
_cell.length_b   1.000
_cell.length_c   1.000
_cell.angle_alpha   90.00
_cell.angle_beta   90.00
_cell.angle_gamma   90.00
#
_symmetry.space_group_name_H-M   'P 1'
#
loop_
_entity.id
_entity.type
_entity.pdbx_description
1 polymer ?
#
loop_
_entity_poly.entity_id
_entity_poly.type
_entity_poly.pdbx_seq_one_letter_code
_entity_poly.pdbx_strand_id
1 'polypeptide(L)'
;MTKPKKDVTFKHRERRMSSSMSDLNYESPTDERSPVRTNGHKSASRNGAPKSPNREGSRPRPERTDTTASGWQTEDENEKPVQKPQSDFEKKKQTFITRGIWTIVMIAIFFGCMFAGHIYVIIVVTAVQILSFKEVIAISNVPSRARALQFSKSLNWYFLGTTMYFLYGESVIYYFKHIVLIDKVLLPFATHHRFISFMLYVMGFVFFVGSLQKGHYKFQFTQFAWTHMALYLIVVQAHFIMNNIFEGMIWFFLPVSLVIINDIFAYICGITFGRTQLIKLSPKKTVEGFVGAWICTILMGFGFTNVLMRSKYFICPVNDLGANIFTGLECEVNPVFIPHTYQLPFIPHTWDFLPQTLTVSPMQFHILVMASFASLIAPFGGFFASGLKRTFNIKDFGDSIPGHGGMTDRMDCQFIMGFFSYMYYQSFIAMHKATIGGVIETAITGLTPEEQMAVVKGLAQHLYNQGTISHKVVEYLGENLVTALKKR
;
A
#
# COMPACT_ATOMS: atom_id res chain seq x y z
N MET A 1 -49.30 -39.77 -6.92
CA MET A 1 -48.31 -39.69 -8.01
C MET A 1 -48.93 -38.90 -9.15
N THR A 2 -48.58 -37.62 -9.26
CA THR A 2 -49.24 -36.62 -10.11
C THR A 2 -48.19 -35.97 -11.02
N LYS A 3 -48.59 -35.82 -12.29
CA LYS A 3 -47.86 -35.40 -13.50
C LYS A 3 -46.79 -34.28 -13.34
N PRO A 4 -45.69 -34.29 -14.13
CA PRO A 4 -44.81 -33.13 -14.25
C PRO A 4 -45.35 -32.10 -15.26
N LYS A 5 -45.25 -30.81 -14.92
CA LYS A 5 -45.61 -29.66 -15.77
C LYS A 5 -44.33 -28.98 -16.30
N LYS A 6 -44.27 -28.88 -17.64
CA LYS A 6 -43.70 -27.87 -18.56
C LYS A 6 -42.41 -27.12 -18.21
N ASP A 7 -41.47 -27.23 -19.15
CA ASP A 7 -40.27 -26.42 -19.37
C ASP A 7 -40.56 -24.91 -19.46
N VAL A 8 -39.68 -24.12 -18.82
CA VAL A 8 -39.63 -22.66 -18.93
C VAL A 8 -38.43 -22.29 -19.79
N THR A 9 -38.69 -21.70 -20.95
CA THR A 9 -37.70 -21.17 -21.89
C THR A 9 -37.30 -19.74 -21.51
N PHE A 10 -36.00 -19.48 -21.39
CA PHE A 10 -35.45 -18.13 -21.19
C PHE A 10 -35.43 -17.36 -22.52
N LYS A 11 -36.11 -16.21 -22.59
CA LYS A 11 -36.01 -15.27 -23.71
C LYS A 11 -34.75 -14.41 -23.58
N HIS A 12 -33.78 -14.62 -24.47
CA HIS A 12 -32.77 -13.62 -24.80
C HIS A 12 -33.43 -12.44 -25.54
N ARG A 13 -33.21 -11.21 -25.07
CA ARG A 13 -33.64 -9.99 -25.75
C ARG A 13 -32.42 -9.34 -26.41
N GLU A 14 -32.13 -9.73 -27.64
CA GLU A 14 -31.32 -8.92 -28.55
C GLU A 14 -32.14 -7.70 -29.00
N ARG A 15 -31.58 -6.49 -28.87
CA ARG A 15 -32.10 -5.30 -29.55
C ARG A 15 -31.15 -4.95 -30.69
N ARG A 16 -31.70 -5.07 -31.90
CA ARG A 16 -31.10 -4.71 -33.19
C ARG A 16 -30.65 -3.25 -33.22
N MET A 17 -29.43 -3.04 -33.74
CA MET A 17 -29.02 -1.79 -34.39
C MET A 17 -29.86 -1.58 -35.65
N SER A 18 -30.38 -0.37 -35.82
CA SER A 18 -30.98 0.12 -37.06
C SER A 18 -30.24 1.40 -37.41
N SER A 19 -29.63 1.41 -38.60
CA SER A 19 -29.01 2.58 -39.21
C SER A 19 -30.08 3.45 -39.88
N SER A 20 -30.10 4.73 -39.56
CA SER A 20 -30.45 5.79 -40.51
C SER A 20 -30.00 7.11 -39.89
N MET A 21 -28.94 7.69 -40.45
CA MET A 21 -28.38 8.97 -40.06
C MET A 21 -28.57 9.89 -41.27
N SER A 22 -29.56 10.77 -41.17
CA SER A 22 -29.79 11.87 -42.09
C SER A 22 -29.85 13.15 -41.26
N ASP A 23 -28.90 14.03 -41.55
CA ASP A 23 -28.84 15.48 -41.37
C ASP A 23 -29.74 16.12 -40.34
N LEU A 24 -29.13 16.79 -39.35
CA LEU A 24 -29.62 18.05 -38.78
C LEU A 24 -28.49 18.75 -38.00
N ASN A 25 -28.14 19.93 -38.49
CA ASN A 25 -27.17 20.89 -37.95
C ASN A 25 -27.52 21.34 -36.52
N TYR A 26 -26.49 21.52 -35.68
CA TYR A 26 -26.60 22.18 -34.39
C TYR A 26 -25.68 23.41 -34.37
N GLU A 27 -26.28 24.59 -34.58
CA GLU A 27 -25.63 25.89 -34.35
C GLU A 27 -25.60 26.21 -32.86
N SER A 28 -24.43 26.66 -32.38
CA SER A 28 -24.22 27.26 -31.06
C SER A 28 -24.68 28.73 -31.06
N PRO A 29 -25.28 29.26 -29.98
CA PRO A 29 -25.39 30.70 -29.81
C PRO A 29 -24.18 31.25 -29.06
N THR A 30 -23.47 32.14 -29.74
CA THR A 30 -22.44 33.04 -29.21
C THR A 30 -23.07 34.18 -28.42
N ASP A 31 -22.43 34.52 -27.30
CA ASP A 31 -22.54 35.82 -26.62
C ASP A 31 -22.12 36.94 -27.58
N GLU A 32 -22.98 37.93 -27.82
CA GLU A 32 -22.54 39.31 -28.05
C GLU A 32 -23.67 40.35 -27.87
N ARG A 33 -23.36 41.34 -27.02
CA ARG A 33 -23.67 42.79 -27.11
C ARG A 33 -25.13 43.26 -27.15
N SER A 34 -25.50 43.88 -26.03
CA SER A 34 -26.54 44.92 -25.93
C SER A 34 -26.20 46.17 -26.74
N PRO A 35 -27.23 46.90 -27.24
CA PRO A 35 -27.16 48.34 -27.39
C PRO A 35 -28.17 49.08 -26.51
N VAL A 36 -27.80 50.32 -26.26
CA VAL A 36 -28.34 51.35 -25.37
C VAL A 36 -29.42 52.21 -26.08
N ARG A 37 -30.20 52.96 -25.27
CA ARG A 37 -31.14 54.10 -25.56
C ARG A 37 -32.60 53.70 -25.85
N THR A 38 -33.65 54.38 -25.35
CA THR A 38 -33.80 55.77 -24.86
C THR A 38 -35.12 55.96 -24.07
N ASN A 39 -35.05 56.82 -23.03
CA ASN A 39 -36.00 57.85 -22.56
C ASN A 39 -37.51 57.59 -22.37
N GLY A 40 -37.97 57.91 -21.15
CA GLY A 40 -39.36 58.29 -20.84
C GLY A 40 -39.52 58.80 -19.40
N HIS A 41 -39.55 60.13 -19.22
CA HIS A 41 -39.72 60.85 -17.95
C HIS A 41 -41.17 60.81 -17.39
N LYS A 42 -41.33 60.85 -16.05
CA LYS A 42 -42.01 61.90 -15.23
C LYS A 42 -42.66 61.39 -13.91
N SER A 43 -41.99 61.74 -12.81
CA SER A 43 -42.44 62.34 -11.53
C SER A 43 -43.88 62.23 -10.96
N ALA A 44 -43.86 62.05 -9.62
CA ALA A 44 -44.62 62.76 -8.55
C ALA A 44 -46.05 62.35 -8.19
N SER A 45 -46.25 61.88 -6.94
CA SER A 45 -46.96 62.62 -5.86
C SER A 45 -47.25 61.71 -4.66
N ARG A 46 -47.01 62.22 -3.45
CA ARG A 46 -47.33 61.60 -2.15
C ARG A 46 -48.05 62.64 -1.29
N ASN A 47 -49.03 62.15 -0.53
CA ASN A 47 -49.63 62.66 0.73
C ASN A 47 -50.92 63.52 0.69
N GLY A 48 -51.85 63.08 1.55
CA GLY A 48 -52.96 63.83 2.17
C GLY A 48 -53.39 63.11 3.47
N ALA A 49 -53.45 63.86 4.58
CA ALA A 49 -53.59 63.48 6.01
C ALA A 49 -55.09 63.33 6.44
N PRO A 50 -55.57 63.54 7.70
CA PRO A 50 -54.95 63.64 9.06
C PRO A 50 -55.78 63.00 10.24
N LYS A 51 -55.22 62.97 11.48
CA LYS A 51 -55.85 63.36 12.79
C LYS A 51 -54.94 63.06 14.02
N SER A 52 -55.04 63.90 15.07
CA SER A 52 -54.26 63.92 16.34
C SER A 52 -55.23 63.83 17.57
N PRO A 53 -54.87 64.09 18.86
CA PRO A 53 -53.64 63.90 19.68
C PRO A 53 -53.90 63.31 21.12
N ASN A 54 -52.84 63.23 21.95
CA ASN A 54 -52.75 63.19 23.45
C ASN A 54 -52.85 61.87 24.25
N ARG A 55 -51.77 61.49 24.96
CA ARG A 55 -51.57 61.59 26.44
C ARG A 55 -50.31 60.86 26.95
N GLU A 56 -49.68 61.45 27.97
CA GLU A 56 -48.51 60.97 28.73
C GLU A 56 -48.75 59.69 29.56
N GLY A 57 -47.68 58.96 29.88
CA GLY A 57 -47.59 58.23 31.16
C GLY A 57 -46.91 56.85 31.16
N SER A 58 -45.90 56.73 32.04
CA SER A 58 -45.53 55.55 32.86
C SER A 58 -44.62 54.41 32.31
N ARG A 59 -43.49 54.27 33.02
CA ARG A 59 -42.53 53.14 33.22
C ARG A 59 -42.99 51.72 32.84
N PRO A 60 -42.01 50.82 32.56
CA PRO A 60 -42.10 49.43 33.02
C PRO A 60 -40.98 49.04 34.02
N ARG A 61 -41.41 48.23 35.00
CA ARG A 61 -40.65 47.51 36.04
C ARG A 61 -40.16 46.14 35.50
N PRO A 62 -39.38 45.36 36.27
CA PRO A 62 -38.28 44.53 35.77
C PRO A 62 -38.69 43.12 35.31
N GLU A 63 -37.69 42.48 34.68
CA GLU A 63 -37.50 41.06 34.36
C GLU A 63 -38.52 40.08 34.97
N ARG A 64 -39.17 39.35 34.07
CA ARG A 64 -39.84 38.10 34.38
C ARG A 64 -39.09 36.99 33.64
N THR A 65 -38.27 36.26 34.39
CA THR A 65 -37.72 34.96 33.99
C THR A 65 -38.86 33.95 33.97
N ASP A 66 -39.34 33.61 32.78
CA ASP A 66 -40.14 32.40 32.58
C ASP A 66 -39.20 31.29 32.12
N THR A 67 -38.80 30.46 33.08
CA THR A 67 -38.23 29.14 32.82
C THR A 67 -39.32 28.21 32.30
N THR A 68 -39.18 27.72 31.07
CA THR A 68 -39.85 26.49 30.64
C THR A 68 -38.82 25.43 30.25
N ALA A 69 -39.00 24.27 30.87
CA ALA A 69 -38.18 23.08 30.74
C ALA A 69 -38.30 22.45 29.34
N SER A 70 -37.26 22.59 28.53
CA SER A 70 -36.76 21.57 27.60
C SER A 70 -35.42 22.05 27.05
N GLY A 71 -34.34 21.36 27.41
CA GLY A 71 -32.96 21.76 27.11
C GLY A 71 -32.58 21.50 25.66
N TRP A 72 -32.95 22.40 24.76
CA TRP A 72 -32.34 22.53 23.44
C TRP A 72 -32.05 24.01 23.18
N GLN A 73 -30.77 24.37 23.19
CA GLN A 73 -30.31 25.62 22.59
C GLN A 73 -30.61 25.56 21.10
N THR A 74 -31.50 26.42 20.61
CA THR A 74 -31.47 26.81 19.20
C THR A 74 -30.23 27.69 19.04
N GLU A 75 -29.18 27.14 18.44
CA GLU A 75 -28.08 27.95 17.93
C GLU A 75 -28.66 28.93 16.90
N ASP A 76 -28.63 30.22 17.22
CA ASP A 76 -28.88 31.29 16.25
C ASP A 76 -27.90 31.13 15.08
N GLU A 77 -28.41 30.80 13.90
CA GLU A 77 -27.63 30.64 12.66
C GLU A 77 -27.00 31.97 12.12
N ASN A 78 -26.95 33.03 12.93
CA ASN A 78 -26.57 34.38 12.49
C ASN A 78 -25.31 34.97 13.13
N GLU A 79 -24.35 34.15 13.56
CA GLU A 79 -22.98 34.61 13.82
C GLU A 79 -21.93 33.65 13.23
N LYS A 80 -21.89 33.54 11.89
CA LYS A 80 -20.65 33.15 11.22
C LYS A 80 -19.82 34.43 11.05
N PRO A 81 -18.58 34.50 11.58
CA PRO A 81 -17.73 35.66 11.31
C PRO A 81 -17.52 35.78 9.81
N VAL A 82 -17.86 36.95 9.26
CA VAL A 82 -17.66 37.32 7.87
C VAL A 82 -16.17 37.19 7.55
N GLN A 83 -15.76 36.05 6.99
CA GLN A 83 -14.42 35.88 6.44
C GLN A 83 -14.28 36.85 5.27
N LYS A 84 -13.37 37.82 5.41
CA LYS A 84 -12.94 38.69 4.31
C LYS A 84 -12.61 37.81 3.09
N PRO A 85 -13.02 38.18 1.87
CA PRO A 85 -12.68 37.42 0.68
C PRO A 85 -11.16 37.48 0.49
N GLN A 86 -10.46 36.43 0.95
CA GLN A 86 -9.03 36.25 0.67
C GLN A 86 -8.83 36.18 -0.83
N SER A 87 -7.87 36.95 -1.34
CA SER A 87 -7.51 36.92 -2.75
C SER A 87 -7.06 35.51 -3.14
N ASP A 88 -7.34 35.07 -4.38
CA ASP A 88 -6.93 33.73 -4.86
C ASP A 88 -5.42 33.49 -4.76
N PHE A 89 -4.63 34.58 -4.74
CA PHE A 89 -3.20 34.55 -4.48
C PHE A 89 -2.87 34.13 -3.05
N GLU A 90 -3.57 34.67 -2.04
CA GLU A 90 -3.36 34.32 -0.63
C GLU A 90 -3.73 32.86 -0.37
N LYS A 91 -4.81 32.35 -0.97
CA LYS A 91 -5.20 30.93 -0.88
C LYS A 91 -4.16 30.00 -1.51
N LYS A 92 -3.62 30.36 -2.68
CA LYS A 92 -2.54 29.61 -3.34
C LYS A 92 -1.25 29.64 -2.50
N LYS A 93 -0.88 30.81 -1.95
CA LYS A 93 0.28 30.97 -1.07
C LYS A 93 0.13 30.14 0.21
N GLN A 94 -1.03 30.20 0.86
CA GLN A 94 -1.31 29.41 2.06
C GLN A 94 -1.25 27.91 1.77
N THR A 95 -1.82 27.48 0.64
CA THR A 95 -1.75 26.07 0.20
C THR A 95 -0.30 25.64 -0.05
N PHE A 96 0.51 26.49 -0.68
CA PHE A 96 1.93 26.22 -0.91
C PHE A 96 2.72 26.12 0.39
N ILE A 97 2.49 27.03 1.34
CA ILE A 97 3.13 27.01 2.67
C ILE A 97 2.75 25.75 3.44
N THR A 98 1.45 25.43 3.52
CA THR A 98 0.97 24.22 4.21
C THR A 98 1.59 22.97 3.59
N ARG A 99 1.68 22.89 2.26
CA ARG A 99 2.35 21.79 1.58
C ARG A 99 3.83 21.73 1.94
N GLY A 100 4.57 22.83 1.83
CA GLY A 100 6.00 22.86 2.14
C GLY A 100 6.32 22.39 3.56
N ILE A 101 5.57 22.87 4.56
CA ILE A 101 5.74 22.48 5.96
C ILE A 101 5.49 20.98 6.14
N TRP A 102 4.36 20.47 5.66
CA TRP A 102 4.02 19.06 5.81
C TRP A 102 4.97 18.13 5.04
N THR A 103 5.50 18.56 3.89
CA THR A 103 6.54 17.79 3.18
C THR A 103 7.80 17.64 4.04
N ILE A 104 8.28 18.72 4.65
CA ILE A 104 9.46 18.67 5.54
C ILE A 104 9.19 17.79 6.75
N VAL A 105 8.01 17.92 7.37
CA VAL A 105 7.60 17.10 8.52
C VAL A 105 7.55 15.62 8.15
N MET A 106 6.95 15.27 7.01
CA MET A 106 6.87 13.88 6.55
C MET A 106 8.25 13.28 6.27
N ILE A 107 9.13 14.03 5.60
CA ILE A 107 10.51 13.60 5.33
C ILE A 107 11.27 13.39 6.65
N ALA A 108 11.16 14.35 7.59
CA ALA A 108 11.82 14.25 8.89
C ALA A 108 11.34 13.04 9.71
N ILE A 109 10.02 12.78 9.73
CA ILE A 109 9.45 11.60 10.40
C ILE A 109 9.95 10.33 9.72
N PHE A 110 9.91 10.26 8.39
CA PHE A 110 10.32 9.06 7.66
C PHE A 110 11.79 8.72 7.92
N PHE A 111 12.71 9.66 7.72
CA PHE A 111 14.13 9.43 7.95
C PHE A 111 14.45 9.24 9.44
N GLY A 112 13.76 9.95 10.33
CA GLY A 112 13.88 9.76 11.78
C GLY A 112 13.53 8.33 12.20
N CYS A 113 12.38 7.82 11.75
CA CYS A 113 11.98 6.43 11.99
C CYS A 113 12.94 5.43 11.33
N MET A 114 13.38 5.71 10.10
CA MET A 114 14.30 4.83 9.36
C MET A 114 15.66 4.70 10.04
N PHE A 115 16.18 5.77 10.63
CA PHE A 115 17.45 5.74 11.37
C PHE A 115 17.30 5.21 12.80
N ALA A 116 16.11 5.34 13.40
CA ALA A 116 15.84 4.83 14.74
C ALA A 116 15.77 3.30 14.81
N GLY A 117 15.42 2.61 13.72
CA GLY A 117 15.44 1.15 13.66
C GLY A 117 14.31 0.54 12.83
N HIS A 118 14.42 -0.77 12.58
CA HIS A 118 13.46 -1.55 11.80
C HIS A 118 12.03 -1.49 12.37
N ILE A 119 11.89 -1.57 13.70
CA ILE A 119 10.58 -1.56 14.37
C ILE A 119 9.79 -0.28 14.09
N TYR A 120 10.46 0.87 14.06
CA TYR A 120 9.81 2.16 13.79
C TYR A 120 9.31 2.24 12.35
N VAL A 121 10.05 1.70 11.40
CA VAL A 121 9.60 1.64 10.00
C VAL A 121 8.42 0.70 9.84
N ILE A 122 8.41 -0.44 10.53
CA ILE A 122 7.26 -1.35 10.55
C ILE A 122 6.02 -0.65 11.12
N ILE A 123 6.17 0.13 12.20
CA ILE A 123 5.08 0.93 12.76
C ILE A 123 4.57 1.95 11.73
N VAL A 124 5.47 2.65 11.03
CA VAL A 124 5.10 3.61 9.97
C VAL A 124 4.34 2.91 8.84
N VAL A 125 4.85 1.79 8.32
CA VAL A 125 4.18 1.03 7.25
C VAL A 125 2.80 0.54 7.71
N THR A 126 2.69 0.07 8.96
CA THR A 126 1.42 -0.36 9.55
C THR A 126 0.43 0.80 9.67
N ALA A 127 0.89 1.99 10.10
CA ALA A 127 0.06 3.18 10.17
C ALA A 127 -0.43 3.63 8.78
N VAL A 128 0.48 3.65 7.79
CA VAL A 128 0.17 3.96 6.39
C VAL A 128 -0.86 2.99 5.82
N GLN A 129 -0.72 1.69 6.10
CA GLN A 129 -1.67 0.65 5.71
C GLN A 129 -3.06 0.91 6.32
N ILE A 130 -3.14 1.16 7.63
CA ILE A 130 -4.39 1.42 8.35
C ILE A 130 -5.10 2.66 7.78
N LEU A 131 -4.34 3.74 7.53
CA LEU A 131 -4.88 4.97 6.94
C LEU A 131 -5.39 4.73 5.52
N SER A 132 -4.64 4.01 4.69
CA SER A 132 -5.05 3.68 3.32
C SER A 132 -6.30 2.80 3.30
N PHE A 133 -6.36 1.79 4.18
CA PHE A 133 -7.53 0.94 4.33
C PHE A 133 -8.76 1.77 4.74
N LYS A 134 -8.62 2.66 5.73
CA LYS A 134 -9.70 3.56 6.16
C LYS A 134 -10.25 4.39 5.00
N GLU A 135 -9.39 4.98 4.17
CA GLU A 135 -9.78 5.79 3.02
C GLU A 135 -10.53 4.97 1.96
N VAL A 136 -10.02 3.79 1.60
CA VAL A 136 -10.67 2.92 0.62
C VAL A 136 -12.03 2.43 1.12
N ILE A 137 -12.16 2.07 2.40
CA ILE A 137 -13.45 1.71 3.00
C ILE A 137 -14.41 2.93 3.10
N ALA A 138 -13.90 4.14 3.27
CA ALA A 138 -14.74 5.33 3.33
C ALA A 138 -15.49 5.58 2.01
N ILE A 139 -14.88 5.26 0.87
CA ILE A 139 -15.50 5.44 -0.47
C ILE A 139 -16.74 4.57 -0.65
N SER A 140 -16.71 3.32 -0.16
CA SER A 140 -17.86 2.42 -0.29
C SER A 140 -19.03 2.81 0.61
N ASN A 141 -18.80 3.61 1.65
CA ASN A 141 -19.79 3.94 2.67
C ASN A 141 -20.61 5.19 2.32
N VAL A 142 -21.73 5.00 1.60
CA VAL A 142 -22.67 6.10 1.30
C VAL A 142 -23.35 6.61 2.60
N PRO A 143 -23.25 7.90 2.97
CA PRO A 143 -23.64 8.42 4.30
C PRO A 143 -25.10 8.20 4.70
N SER A 144 -26.03 8.19 3.75
CA SER A 144 -27.47 8.06 4.01
C SER A 144 -27.90 6.63 4.36
N ARG A 145 -27.23 5.61 3.82
CA ARG A 145 -27.51 4.19 4.12
C ARG A 145 -26.61 3.61 5.21
N ALA A 146 -25.44 4.22 5.44
CA ALA A 146 -24.48 3.77 6.45
C ALA A 146 -24.92 4.03 7.91
N ARG A 147 -25.88 4.95 8.14
CA ARG A 147 -26.35 5.29 9.49
C ARG A 147 -27.25 4.20 10.11
N ALA A 148 -27.90 3.38 9.28
CA ALA A 148 -28.76 2.27 9.71
C ALA A 148 -28.00 0.98 10.08
N LEU A 149 -26.71 0.86 9.72
CA LEU A 149 -25.93 -0.38 9.78
C LEU A 149 -24.59 -0.19 10.51
N GLN A 150 -24.63 0.24 11.78
CA GLN A 150 -23.42 0.47 12.60
C GLN A 150 -22.55 -0.79 12.75
N PHE A 151 -23.16 -1.97 12.80
CA PHE A 151 -22.45 -3.24 12.97
C PHE A 151 -21.51 -3.58 11.81
N SER A 152 -21.86 -3.22 10.58
CA SER A 152 -21.01 -3.45 9.41
C SER A 152 -19.71 -2.64 9.44
N LYS A 153 -19.66 -1.50 10.15
CA LYS A 153 -18.43 -0.72 10.31
C LYS A 153 -17.44 -1.39 11.25
N SER A 154 -17.92 -1.92 12.38
CA SER A 154 -17.10 -2.68 13.32
C SER A 154 -16.48 -3.90 12.66
N LEU A 155 -17.25 -4.56 11.79
CA LEU A 155 -16.83 -5.76 11.10
C LEU A 155 -15.66 -5.54 10.11
N ASN A 156 -15.59 -4.37 9.46
CA ASN A 156 -14.46 -4.04 8.59
C ASN A 156 -13.14 -3.95 9.36
N TRP A 157 -13.17 -3.35 10.55
CA TRP A 157 -12.01 -3.29 11.45
C TRP A 157 -11.66 -4.66 12.04
N TYR A 158 -12.66 -5.49 12.32
CA TYR A 158 -12.44 -6.87 12.76
C TYR A 158 -11.69 -7.69 11.71
N PHE A 159 -12.11 -7.62 10.43
CA PHE A 159 -11.41 -8.33 9.36
C PHE A 159 -10.00 -7.77 9.14
N LEU A 160 -9.80 -6.45 9.24
CA LEU A 160 -8.45 -5.86 9.21
C LEU A 160 -7.56 -6.45 10.30
N GLY A 161 -8.02 -6.45 11.55
CA GLY A 161 -7.27 -7.00 12.68
C GLY A 161 -6.98 -8.49 12.52
N THR A 162 -7.96 -9.27 12.06
CA THR A 162 -7.80 -10.70 11.78
C THR A 162 -6.77 -10.97 10.69
N THR A 163 -6.82 -10.24 9.57
CA THR A 163 -5.85 -10.39 8.47
C THR A 163 -4.46 -9.95 8.89
N MET A 164 -4.34 -8.84 9.64
CA MET A 164 -3.07 -8.39 10.19
C MET A 164 -2.49 -9.42 11.17
N TYR A 165 -3.31 -9.97 12.07
CA TYR A 165 -2.87 -11.03 12.98
C TYR A 165 -2.32 -12.21 12.19
N PHE A 166 -3.07 -12.73 11.20
CA PHE A 166 -2.63 -13.85 10.38
C PHE A 166 -1.29 -13.57 9.68
N LEU A 167 -1.23 -12.50 8.88
CA LEU A 167 -0.08 -12.21 8.02
C LEU A 167 1.13 -11.73 8.83
N TYR A 168 0.96 -10.74 9.71
CA TYR A 168 2.08 -10.15 10.42
C TYR A 168 2.58 -11.07 11.52
N GLY A 169 1.67 -11.80 12.18
CA GLY A 169 2.09 -12.78 13.18
C GLY A 169 2.86 -13.95 12.55
N GLU A 170 2.53 -14.38 11.33
CA GLU A 170 3.34 -15.40 10.64
C GLU A 170 4.78 -14.92 10.39
N SER A 171 4.96 -13.67 9.92
CA SER A 171 6.31 -13.10 9.77
C SER A 171 7.04 -12.96 11.11
N VAL A 172 6.37 -12.44 12.16
CA VAL A 172 6.99 -12.26 13.47
C VAL A 172 7.42 -13.60 14.06
N ILE A 173 6.59 -14.64 13.94
CA ILE A 173 6.93 -16.00 14.38
C ILE A 173 8.11 -16.55 13.58
N TYR A 174 8.18 -16.28 12.27
CA TYR A 174 9.27 -16.73 11.42
C TYR A 174 10.61 -16.07 11.78
N TYR A 175 10.69 -14.74 11.80
CA TYR A 175 11.95 -14.01 12.05
C TYR A 175 12.36 -14.01 13.53
N PHE A 176 11.40 -14.07 14.47
CA PHE A 176 11.68 -14.02 15.91
C PHE A 176 11.30 -15.33 16.63
N LYS A 177 11.38 -16.47 15.93
CA LYS A 177 11.05 -17.82 16.46
C LYS A 177 11.69 -18.07 17.83
N HIS A 178 12.97 -17.72 18.00
CA HIS A 178 13.68 -17.92 19.26
C HIS A 178 13.14 -17.10 20.42
N ILE A 179 12.69 -15.87 20.18
CA ILE A 179 12.14 -15.00 21.24
C ILE A 179 10.71 -15.46 21.59
N VAL A 180 9.89 -15.67 20.55
CA VAL A 180 8.46 -15.96 20.69
C VAL A 180 8.21 -17.34 21.31
N LEU A 181 9.04 -18.35 21.02
CA LEU A 181 8.87 -19.71 21.56
C LEU A 181 9.38 -19.87 23.00
N ILE A 182 10.21 -18.97 23.50
CA ILE A 182 10.71 -19.02 24.88
C ILE A 182 9.67 -18.48 25.87
N ASP A 183 8.88 -17.49 25.44
CA ASP A 183 7.89 -16.84 26.30
C ASP A 183 6.66 -17.73 26.50
N LYS A 184 6.34 -18.07 27.76
CA LYS A 184 5.21 -18.96 28.11
C LYS A 184 3.84 -18.38 27.71
N VAL A 185 3.70 -17.06 27.65
CA VAL A 185 2.46 -16.38 27.27
C VAL A 185 2.30 -16.38 25.76
N LEU A 186 3.38 -16.14 25.00
CA LEU A 186 3.34 -16.08 23.53
C LEU A 186 3.35 -17.46 22.86
N LEU A 187 3.91 -18.48 23.51
CA LEU A 187 4.00 -19.84 23.00
C LEU A 187 2.68 -20.44 22.47
N PRO A 188 1.54 -20.40 23.19
CA PRO A 188 0.28 -20.95 22.68
C PRO A 188 -0.21 -20.21 21.43
N PHE A 189 -0.04 -18.88 21.37
CA PHE A 189 -0.43 -18.07 20.21
C PHE A 189 0.44 -18.38 18.99
N ALA A 190 1.73 -18.60 19.19
CA ALA A 190 2.66 -18.91 18.10
C ALA A 190 2.47 -20.32 17.54
N THR A 191 2.33 -21.32 18.43
CA THR A 191 2.16 -22.73 18.03
C THR A 191 0.82 -23.00 17.36
N HIS A 192 -0.24 -22.32 17.81
CA HIS A 192 -1.60 -22.47 17.25
C HIS A 192 -2.00 -21.32 16.33
N HIS A 193 -1.05 -20.50 15.89
CA HIS A 193 -1.26 -19.27 15.12
C HIS A 193 -2.23 -19.44 13.96
N ARG A 194 -1.99 -20.45 13.12
CA ARG A 194 -2.80 -20.73 11.92
C ARG A 194 -4.23 -21.12 12.27
N PHE A 195 -4.40 -21.95 13.30
CA PHE A 195 -5.72 -22.38 13.76
C PHE A 195 -6.50 -21.23 14.39
N ILE A 196 -5.86 -20.42 15.24
CA ILE A 196 -6.47 -19.23 15.85
C ILE A 196 -6.91 -18.24 14.76
N SER A 197 -6.04 -17.98 13.78
CA SER A 197 -6.35 -17.09 12.65
C SER A 197 -7.55 -17.57 11.84
N PHE A 198 -7.63 -18.88 11.56
CA PHE A 198 -8.77 -19.47 10.89
C PHE A 198 -10.05 -19.31 11.71
N MET A 199 -10.00 -19.55 13.02
CA MET A 199 -11.16 -19.40 13.90
C MET A 199 -11.64 -17.95 14.01
N LEU A 200 -10.72 -16.97 14.06
CA LEU A 200 -11.07 -15.54 14.00
C LEU A 200 -11.78 -15.20 12.68
N TYR A 201 -11.26 -15.69 11.54
CA TYR A 201 -11.92 -15.44 10.26
C TYR A 201 -13.32 -16.05 10.19
N VAL A 202 -13.49 -17.32 10.60
CA VAL A 202 -14.80 -18.00 10.64
C VAL A 202 -15.76 -17.26 11.56
N MET A 203 -15.31 -16.81 12.73
CA MET A 203 -16.12 -16.03 13.65
C MET A 203 -16.60 -14.72 13.01
N GLY A 204 -15.72 -13.96 12.36
CA GLY A 204 -16.08 -12.75 11.61
C GLY A 204 -17.09 -13.04 10.49
N PHE A 205 -16.93 -14.16 9.78
CA PHE A 205 -17.87 -14.59 8.74
C PHE A 205 -19.25 -14.95 9.32
N VAL A 206 -19.31 -15.68 10.43
CA VAL A 206 -20.58 -15.98 11.12
C VAL A 206 -21.25 -14.69 11.59
N PHE A 207 -20.49 -13.75 12.17
CA PHE A 207 -21.00 -12.43 12.53
C PHE A 207 -21.53 -11.64 11.33
N PHE A 208 -20.85 -11.69 10.18
CA PHE A 208 -21.35 -11.08 8.94
C PHE A 208 -22.72 -11.64 8.57
N VAL A 209 -22.84 -12.97 8.49
CA VAL A 209 -24.09 -13.65 8.12
C VAL A 209 -25.20 -13.34 9.12
N GLY A 210 -24.91 -13.35 10.42
CA GLY A 210 -25.85 -12.99 11.48
C GLY A 210 -26.28 -11.51 11.43
N SER A 211 -25.45 -10.64 10.87
CA SER A 211 -25.76 -9.21 10.72
C SER A 211 -26.63 -8.87 9.50
N LEU A 212 -26.97 -9.85 8.65
CA LEU A 212 -27.72 -9.61 7.42
C LEU A 212 -29.13 -9.09 7.72
N GLN A 213 -29.50 -7.96 7.10
CA GLN A 213 -30.81 -7.33 7.27
C GLN A 213 -31.59 -7.35 5.96
N LYS A 214 -32.86 -7.78 6.04
CA LYS A 214 -33.78 -7.80 4.89
C LYS A 214 -33.88 -6.41 4.26
N GLY A 215 -33.79 -6.36 2.93
CA GLY A 215 -33.80 -5.11 2.16
C GLY A 215 -32.43 -4.47 1.93
N HIS A 216 -31.39 -4.88 2.67
CA HIS A 216 -30.04 -4.32 2.55
C HIS A 216 -28.98 -5.32 2.04
N TYR A 217 -29.36 -6.55 1.68
CA TYR A 217 -28.42 -7.61 1.27
C TYR A 217 -27.43 -7.16 0.20
N LYS A 218 -27.90 -6.54 -0.90
CA LYS A 218 -27.01 -6.07 -1.97
C LYS A 218 -25.94 -5.13 -1.43
N PHE A 219 -26.30 -4.20 -0.55
CA PHE A 219 -25.35 -3.28 0.06
C PHE A 219 -24.37 -4.01 0.98
N GLN A 220 -24.85 -4.89 1.86
CA GLN A 220 -24.00 -5.63 2.80
C GLN A 220 -23.02 -6.57 2.09
N PHE A 221 -23.45 -7.30 1.05
CA PHE A 221 -22.55 -8.12 0.24
C PHE A 221 -21.56 -7.27 -0.56
N THR A 222 -21.96 -6.10 -1.08
CA THR A 222 -21.01 -5.17 -1.72
C THR A 222 -19.98 -4.65 -0.72
N GLN A 223 -20.37 -4.28 0.50
CA GLN A 223 -19.42 -3.87 1.54
C GLN A 223 -18.47 -5.01 1.90
N PHE A 224 -19.00 -6.23 2.10
CA PHE A 224 -18.19 -7.40 2.41
C PHE A 224 -17.15 -7.68 1.32
N ALA A 225 -17.57 -7.67 0.04
CA ALA A 225 -16.67 -7.84 -1.09
C ALA A 225 -15.63 -6.71 -1.17
N TRP A 226 -16.04 -5.47 -0.95
CA TRP A 226 -15.15 -4.31 -0.95
C TRP A 226 -14.10 -4.39 0.16
N THR A 227 -14.50 -4.80 1.36
CA THR A 227 -13.59 -5.03 2.48
C THR A 227 -12.56 -6.09 2.14
N HIS A 228 -12.95 -7.24 1.60
CA HIS A 228 -12.00 -8.30 1.23
C HIS A 228 -11.07 -7.88 0.09
N MET A 229 -11.58 -7.14 -0.90
CA MET A 229 -10.76 -6.55 -1.96
C MET A 229 -9.74 -5.56 -1.37
N ALA A 230 -10.15 -4.69 -0.45
CA ALA A 230 -9.25 -3.74 0.21
C ALA A 230 -8.18 -4.46 1.06
N LEU A 231 -8.55 -5.51 1.79
CA LEU A 231 -7.59 -6.34 2.55
C LEU A 231 -6.55 -6.98 1.61
N TYR A 232 -7.01 -7.55 0.49
CA TYR A 232 -6.13 -8.13 -0.50
C TYR A 232 -5.19 -7.08 -1.15
N LEU A 233 -5.72 -5.94 -1.57
CA LEU A 233 -4.91 -4.94 -2.28
C LEU A 233 -3.98 -4.15 -1.35
N ILE A 234 -4.33 -3.97 -0.08
CA ILE A 234 -3.58 -3.10 0.83
C ILE A 234 -2.78 -3.93 1.84
N VAL A 235 -3.44 -4.82 2.58
CA VAL A 235 -2.83 -5.52 3.72
C VAL A 235 -1.88 -6.62 3.27
N VAL A 236 -2.25 -7.40 2.25
CA VAL A 236 -1.36 -8.43 1.70
C VAL A 236 -0.10 -7.79 1.09
N GLN A 237 -0.24 -6.69 0.34
CA GLN A 237 0.91 -5.99 -0.23
C GLN A 237 1.79 -5.36 0.84
N ALA A 238 1.20 -4.76 1.88
CA ALA A 238 1.93 -4.21 3.02
C ALA A 238 2.66 -5.29 3.85
N HIS A 239 2.11 -6.50 3.98
CA HIS A 239 2.82 -7.63 4.58
C HIS A 239 4.13 -7.95 3.84
N PHE A 240 4.13 -7.92 2.51
CA PHE A 240 5.36 -8.13 1.75
C PHE A 240 6.37 -6.98 1.90
N ILE A 241 5.90 -5.73 2.03
CA ILE A 241 6.75 -4.59 2.40
C ILE A 241 7.40 -4.82 3.77
N MET A 242 6.64 -5.33 4.73
CA MET A 242 7.14 -5.63 6.06
C MET A 242 8.17 -6.76 6.04
N ASN A 243 7.97 -7.81 5.24
CA ASN A 243 8.98 -8.86 5.05
C ASN A 243 10.26 -8.33 4.38
N ASN A 244 10.15 -7.41 3.41
CA ASN A 244 11.33 -6.73 2.86
C ASN A 244 12.14 -6.01 3.95
N ILE A 245 11.47 -5.34 4.89
CA ILE A 245 12.16 -4.68 6.02
C ILE A 245 12.94 -5.71 6.84
N PHE A 246 12.36 -6.90 7.09
CA PHE A 246 13.03 -7.96 7.83
C PHE A 246 14.22 -8.59 7.10
N GLU A 247 14.16 -8.71 5.77
CA GLU A 247 15.29 -9.18 4.95
C GLU A 247 16.42 -8.14 4.83
N GLY A 248 16.13 -6.88 5.16
CA GLY A 248 17.10 -5.78 5.25
C GLY A 248 16.52 -4.47 4.73
N MET A 249 16.90 -3.36 5.37
CA MET A 249 16.36 -2.03 5.04
C MET A 249 16.52 -1.64 3.56
N ILE A 250 17.54 -2.16 2.87
CA ILE A 250 17.74 -1.91 1.45
C ILE A 250 16.57 -2.42 0.60
N TRP A 251 15.99 -3.58 0.91
CA TRP A 251 14.87 -4.17 0.16
C TRP A 251 13.55 -3.43 0.35
N PHE A 252 13.49 -2.54 1.35
CA PHE A 252 12.40 -1.61 1.56
C PHE A 252 12.70 -0.24 0.94
N PHE A 253 13.81 0.38 1.35
CA PHE A 253 14.09 1.78 1.06
C PHE A 253 14.50 2.02 -0.39
N LEU A 254 15.24 1.09 -1.01
CA LEU A 254 15.66 1.22 -2.39
C LEU A 254 14.47 1.20 -3.35
N PRO A 255 13.55 0.20 -3.33
CA PRO A 255 12.34 0.23 -4.16
C PRO A 255 11.46 1.46 -3.96
N VAL A 256 11.26 1.89 -2.71
CA VAL A 256 10.50 3.11 -2.40
C VAL A 256 11.14 4.33 -3.06
N SER A 257 12.45 4.43 -2.97
CA SER A 257 13.22 5.52 -3.58
C SER A 257 13.16 5.48 -5.11
N LEU A 258 13.20 4.30 -5.74
CA LEU A 258 13.06 4.18 -7.20
C LEU A 258 11.72 4.72 -7.71
N VAL A 259 10.62 4.44 -7.00
CA VAL A 259 9.29 4.99 -7.36
C VAL A 259 9.28 6.51 -7.22
N ILE A 260 9.85 7.05 -6.13
CA ILE A 260 9.93 8.50 -5.91
C ILE A 260 10.78 9.18 -7.00
N ILE A 261 11.95 8.62 -7.28
CA ILE A 261 12.85 9.09 -8.35
C ILE A 261 12.11 9.06 -9.69
N ASN A 262 11.42 7.97 -10.00
CA ASN A 262 10.66 7.83 -11.24
C ASN A 262 9.57 8.90 -11.36
N ASP A 263 8.79 9.16 -10.31
CA ASP A 263 7.75 10.20 -10.33
C ASP A 263 8.33 11.60 -10.54
N ILE A 264 9.47 11.91 -9.91
CA ILE A 264 10.17 13.19 -10.08
C ILE A 264 10.65 13.35 -11.53
N PHE A 265 11.33 12.35 -12.09
CA PHE A 265 11.86 12.43 -13.44
C PHE A 265 10.76 12.33 -14.51
N ALA A 266 9.66 11.62 -14.26
CA ALA A 266 8.49 11.62 -15.13
C ALA A 266 7.87 13.01 -15.23
N TYR A 267 7.83 13.75 -14.12
CA TYR A 267 7.38 15.14 -14.11
C TYR A 267 8.36 16.07 -14.83
N ILE A 268 9.67 15.99 -14.52
CA ILE A 268 10.70 16.86 -15.12
C ILE A 268 10.76 16.63 -16.64
N CYS A 269 10.99 15.39 -17.08
CA CYS A 269 11.05 15.04 -18.50
C CYS A 269 9.71 15.30 -19.22
N GLY A 270 8.60 15.11 -18.50
CA GLY A 270 7.27 15.38 -19.03
C GLY A 270 7.02 16.85 -19.32
N ILE A 271 7.54 17.77 -18.51
CA ILE A 271 7.43 19.22 -18.77
C ILE A 271 8.41 19.67 -19.85
N THR A 272 9.64 19.15 -19.86
CA THR A 272 10.68 19.62 -20.77
C THR A 272 10.51 19.08 -22.20
N PHE A 273 10.05 17.83 -22.34
CA PHE A 273 9.98 17.13 -23.63
C PHE A 273 8.59 16.58 -23.99
N GLY A 274 7.61 16.69 -23.09
CA GLY A 274 6.30 16.08 -23.28
C GLY A 274 5.50 16.68 -24.42
N ARG A 275 5.10 15.84 -25.37
CA ARG A 275 4.24 16.21 -26.50
C ARG A 275 3.10 15.21 -26.69
N THR A 276 3.35 13.94 -26.43
CA THR A 276 2.37 12.86 -26.66
C THR A 276 1.77 12.38 -25.35
N GLN A 277 0.44 12.36 -25.27
CA GLN A 277 -0.28 11.88 -24.10
C GLN A 277 -0.18 10.36 -23.97
N LEU A 278 0.12 9.87 -22.76
CA LEU A 278 0.29 8.44 -22.49
C LEU A 278 -1.05 7.69 -22.41
N ILE A 279 -2.03 8.22 -21.66
CA ILE A 279 -3.34 7.58 -21.46
C ILE A 279 -4.45 8.61 -21.30
N LYS A 280 -5.63 8.35 -21.90
CA LYS A 280 -6.80 9.24 -21.83
C LYS A 280 -7.28 9.52 -20.40
N LEU A 281 -7.17 8.52 -19.52
CA LEU A 281 -7.55 8.61 -18.11
C LEU A 281 -6.68 9.60 -17.31
N SER A 282 -5.45 9.89 -17.77
CA SER A 282 -4.50 10.79 -17.10
C SER A 282 -3.91 11.80 -18.10
N PRO A 283 -4.61 12.93 -18.34
CA PRO A 283 -4.26 13.86 -19.42
C PRO A 283 -2.92 14.58 -19.26
N LYS A 284 -2.33 14.56 -18.06
CA LYS A 284 -1.05 15.23 -17.79
C LYS A 284 0.18 14.34 -17.95
N LYS A 285 0.01 13.03 -18.15
CA LYS A 285 1.12 12.09 -18.27
C LYS A 285 1.49 11.93 -19.75
N THR A 286 2.77 12.08 -20.06
CA THR A 286 3.30 12.04 -21.44
C THR A 286 4.19 10.82 -21.67
N VAL A 287 4.29 10.37 -22.93
CA VAL A 287 5.15 9.22 -23.30
C VAL A 287 6.62 9.59 -23.15
N GLU A 288 7.01 10.81 -23.54
CA GLU A 288 8.40 11.28 -23.42
C GLU A 288 8.82 11.39 -21.95
N GLY A 289 7.90 11.84 -21.09
CA GLY A 289 8.11 11.85 -19.63
C GLY A 289 8.31 10.45 -19.07
N PHE A 290 7.51 9.47 -19.53
CA PHE A 290 7.61 8.08 -19.12
C PHE A 290 8.94 7.43 -19.53
N VAL A 291 9.36 7.60 -20.78
CA VAL A 291 10.64 7.06 -21.28
C VAL A 291 11.84 7.76 -20.64
N GLY A 292 11.80 9.09 -20.48
CA GLY A 292 12.85 9.84 -19.80
C GLY A 292 13.02 9.41 -18.34
N ALA A 293 11.90 9.22 -17.62
CA ALA A 293 11.91 8.72 -16.26
C ALA A 293 12.57 7.35 -16.13
N TRP A 294 12.32 6.44 -17.08
CA TRP A 294 12.91 5.11 -17.06
C TRP A 294 14.43 5.15 -17.11
N ILE A 295 15.00 5.93 -18.05
CA ILE A 295 16.45 6.09 -18.19
C ILE A 295 17.04 6.72 -16.93
N CYS A 296 16.45 7.83 -16.45
CA CYS A 296 16.93 8.51 -15.24
C CYS A 296 16.84 7.64 -13.98
N THR A 297 15.78 6.83 -13.85
CA THR A 297 15.59 5.93 -12.70
C THR A 297 16.64 4.82 -12.68
N ILE A 298 17.03 4.27 -13.84
CA ILE A 298 18.13 3.30 -13.92
C ILE A 298 19.45 3.94 -13.47
N LEU A 299 19.78 5.12 -14.01
CA LEU A 299 21.04 5.80 -13.71
C LEU A 299 21.13 6.18 -12.22
N MET A 300 20.07 6.78 -11.68
CA MET A 300 20.01 7.17 -10.27
C MET A 300 19.94 5.95 -9.36
N GLY A 301 19.23 4.90 -9.75
CA GLY A 301 19.17 3.63 -9.02
C GLY A 301 20.54 2.98 -8.86
N PHE A 302 21.35 2.97 -9.93
CA PHE A 302 22.72 2.47 -9.89
C PHE A 302 23.59 3.25 -8.89
N GLY A 303 23.53 4.59 -8.95
CA GLY A 303 24.24 5.47 -8.03
C GLY A 303 23.80 5.28 -6.58
N PHE A 304 22.49 5.25 -6.34
CA PHE A 304 21.91 5.13 -5.01
C PHE A 304 22.20 3.77 -4.35
N THR A 305 22.16 2.69 -5.13
CA THR A 305 22.51 1.35 -4.66
C THR A 305 23.96 1.30 -4.17
N ASN A 306 24.90 1.92 -4.89
CA ASN A 306 26.31 2.01 -4.47
C ASN A 306 26.51 2.78 -3.16
N VAL A 307 25.63 3.72 -2.84
CA VAL A 307 25.67 4.45 -1.57
C VAL A 307 25.16 3.56 -0.44
N LEU A 308 24.01 2.91 -0.63
CA LEU A 308 23.36 2.09 0.41
C LEU A 308 24.18 0.84 0.77
N MET A 309 24.81 0.19 -0.21
CA MET A 309 25.62 -1.02 0.02
C MET A 309 26.85 -0.78 0.91
N ARG A 310 27.25 0.46 1.15
CA ARG A 310 28.40 0.79 2.03
C ARG A 310 28.10 0.59 3.51
N SER A 311 26.82 0.50 3.89
CA SER A 311 26.41 0.41 5.29
C SER A 311 25.75 -0.94 5.59
N LYS A 312 26.31 -1.66 6.57
CA LYS A 312 25.78 -2.94 7.05
C LYS A 312 24.34 -2.83 7.59
N TYR A 313 23.99 -1.69 8.17
CA TYR A 313 22.62 -1.42 8.64
C TYR A 313 21.57 -1.58 7.51
N PHE A 314 21.93 -1.25 6.27
CA PHE A 314 21.00 -1.36 5.16
C PHE A 314 20.93 -2.76 4.54
N ILE A 315 22.05 -3.46 4.47
CA ILE A 315 22.17 -4.73 3.73
C ILE A 315 21.91 -5.98 4.58
N CYS A 316 22.06 -5.87 5.91
CA CYS A 316 21.88 -7.01 6.79
C CYS A 316 20.40 -7.26 7.11
N PRO A 317 19.95 -8.53 7.17
CA PRO A 317 18.63 -8.88 7.66
C PRO A 317 18.52 -8.58 9.16
N VAL A 318 17.29 -8.39 9.63
CA VAL A 318 17.04 -8.08 11.04
C VAL A 318 17.40 -9.27 11.92
N ASN A 319 18.21 -9.03 12.95
CA ASN A 319 18.50 -9.97 14.01
C ASN A 319 18.15 -9.41 15.39
N ASP A 320 18.22 -8.08 15.53
CA ASP A 320 17.81 -7.33 16.71
C ASP A 320 16.87 -6.17 16.32
N LEU A 321 15.70 -6.12 16.95
CA LEU A 321 14.69 -5.06 16.74
C LEU A 321 15.11 -3.73 17.37
N GLY A 322 16.01 -3.74 18.36
CA GLY A 322 16.55 -2.55 19.02
C GLY A 322 17.68 -1.87 18.24
N ALA A 323 18.19 -2.50 17.19
CA ALA A 323 19.30 -1.97 16.40
C ALA A 323 18.88 -0.72 15.60
N ASN A 324 19.70 0.32 15.71
CA ASN A 324 19.58 1.59 14.99
C ASN A 324 20.80 1.82 14.09
N ILE A 325 20.83 2.93 13.35
CA ILE A 325 21.93 3.22 12.43
C ILE A 325 23.31 3.38 13.11
N PHE A 326 23.34 3.73 14.40
CA PHE A 326 24.57 3.94 15.16
C PHE A 326 25.09 2.66 15.80
N THR A 327 24.20 1.77 16.24
CA THR A 327 24.59 0.44 16.75
C THR A 327 24.96 -0.49 15.61
N GLY A 328 24.35 -0.31 14.44
CA GLY A 328 24.54 -1.16 13.28
C GLY A 328 23.93 -2.56 13.48
N LEU A 329 24.04 -3.38 12.44
CA LEU A 329 23.73 -4.82 12.48
C LEU A 329 24.95 -5.60 12.00
N GLU A 330 25.16 -6.77 12.59
CA GLU A 330 26.18 -7.73 12.16
C GLU A 330 25.52 -8.95 11.50
N CYS A 331 25.97 -9.27 10.29
CA CYS A 331 25.51 -10.43 9.53
C CYS A 331 26.61 -10.92 8.59
N GLU A 332 26.46 -12.16 8.09
CA GLU A 332 27.16 -12.61 6.89
C GLU A 332 26.55 -11.91 5.68
N VAL A 333 27.36 -11.11 4.96
CA VAL A 333 26.89 -10.31 3.83
C VAL A 333 26.48 -11.23 2.67
N ASN A 334 25.29 -11.00 2.10
CA ASN A 334 24.84 -11.72 0.92
C ASN A 334 25.83 -11.48 -0.25
N PRO A 335 26.30 -12.53 -0.95
CA PRO A 335 27.24 -12.41 -2.09
C PRO A 335 26.81 -11.43 -3.18
N VAL A 336 25.49 -11.17 -3.30
CA VAL A 336 24.95 -10.17 -4.25
C VAL A 336 25.57 -8.78 -4.07
N PHE A 337 26.00 -8.43 -2.85
CA PHE A 337 26.59 -7.14 -2.52
C PHE A 337 28.12 -7.11 -2.67
N ILE A 338 28.76 -8.26 -2.90
CA ILE A 338 30.22 -8.37 -3.00
C ILE A 338 30.64 -8.10 -4.46
N PRO A 339 31.56 -7.16 -4.72
CA PRO A 339 32.03 -6.89 -6.08
C PRO A 339 32.71 -8.11 -6.71
N HIS A 340 32.29 -8.47 -7.92
CA HIS A 340 32.93 -9.50 -8.73
C HIS A 340 33.50 -8.87 -10.01
N THR A 341 34.64 -9.39 -10.47
CA THR A 341 35.27 -8.95 -11.72
C THR A 341 34.79 -9.84 -12.85
N TYR A 342 34.03 -9.26 -13.78
CA TYR A 342 33.53 -9.92 -14.97
C TYR A 342 34.47 -9.64 -16.16
N GLN A 343 34.76 -10.68 -16.95
CA GLN A 343 35.45 -10.52 -18.22
C GLN A 343 34.42 -10.26 -19.32
N LEU A 344 34.63 -9.23 -20.14
CA LEU A 344 33.70 -8.84 -21.20
C LEU A 344 34.07 -9.58 -22.50
N PRO A 345 33.34 -10.62 -22.91
CA PRO A 345 33.74 -11.49 -24.04
C PRO A 345 33.60 -10.81 -25.41
N PHE A 346 32.97 -9.63 -25.46
CA PHE A 346 32.57 -8.95 -26.70
C PHE A 346 33.51 -7.82 -27.14
N ILE A 347 34.56 -7.52 -26.36
CA ILE A 347 35.54 -6.48 -26.72
C ILE A 347 36.74 -7.17 -27.39
N PRO A 348 36.98 -6.95 -28.70
CA PRO A 348 38.17 -7.48 -29.36
C PRO A 348 39.44 -7.01 -28.65
N HIS A 349 40.46 -7.87 -28.54
CA HIS A 349 41.75 -7.52 -27.94
C HIS A 349 42.47 -6.33 -28.60
N THR A 350 41.98 -5.85 -29.75
CA THR A 350 42.51 -4.72 -30.52
C THR A 350 41.95 -3.36 -30.11
N TRP A 351 40.97 -3.30 -29.21
CA TRP A 351 40.38 -2.05 -28.73
C TRP A 351 40.95 -1.65 -27.37
N ASP A 352 42.15 -1.04 -27.37
CA ASP A 352 42.87 -0.60 -26.16
C ASP A 352 42.18 0.52 -25.36
N PHE A 353 41.14 1.14 -25.92
CA PHE A 353 40.39 2.21 -25.26
C PHE A 353 39.38 1.70 -24.20
N LEU A 354 38.96 0.43 -24.27
CA LEU A 354 37.94 -0.10 -23.37
C LEU A 354 38.52 -1.12 -22.39
N PRO A 355 38.18 -1.03 -21.08
CA PRO A 355 38.64 -2.00 -20.10
C PRO A 355 38.02 -3.37 -20.39
N GLN A 356 38.88 -4.40 -20.48
CA GLN A 356 38.46 -5.80 -20.74
C GLN A 356 37.80 -6.47 -19.53
N THR A 357 37.91 -5.85 -18.35
CA THR A 357 37.37 -6.33 -17.09
C THR A 357 36.49 -5.28 -16.44
N LEU A 358 35.31 -5.67 -15.98
CA LEU A 358 34.37 -4.82 -15.25
C LEU A 358 34.19 -5.35 -13.82
N THR A 359 34.62 -4.59 -12.82
CA THR A 359 34.37 -4.92 -11.42
C THR A 359 33.08 -4.26 -10.95
N VAL A 360 32.04 -5.07 -10.73
CA VAL A 360 30.73 -4.59 -10.32
C VAL A 360 30.07 -5.60 -9.37
N SER A 361 29.33 -5.13 -8.37
CA SER A 361 28.54 -6.03 -7.51
C SER A 361 27.34 -6.58 -8.28
N PRO A 362 27.00 -7.87 -8.15
CA PRO A 362 25.84 -8.48 -8.81
C PRO A 362 24.52 -7.72 -8.58
N MET A 363 24.39 -7.05 -7.42
CA MET A 363 23.26 -6.17 -7.08
C MET A 363 22.96 -5.12 -8.15
N GLN A 364 23.97 -4.66 -8.92
CA GLN A 364 23.77 -3.68 -9.98
C GLN A 364 23.04 -4.24 -11.21
N PHE A 365 23.04 -5.56 -11.42
CA PHE A 365 22.18 -6.16 -12.45
C PHE A 365 20.74 -6.28 -11.94
N HIS A 366 20.56 -6.59 -10.67
CA HIS A 366 19.23 -6.63 -10.04
C HIS A 366 18.57 -5.24 -9.99
N ILE A 367 19.33 -4.17 -9.74
CA ILE A 367 18.75 -2.81 -9.74
C ILE A 367 18.26 -2.40 -11.12
N LEU A 368 18.88 -2.87 -12.21
CA LEU A 368 18.37 -2.60 -13.56
C LEU A 368 16.95 -3.16 -13.72
N VAL A 369 16.71 -4.37 -13.23
CA VAL A 369 15.38 -5.00 -13.26
C VAL A 369 14.40 -4.27 -12.35
N MET A 370 14.81 -3.95 -11.12
CA MET A 370 13.96 -3.24 -10.16
C MET A 370 13.60 -1.83 -10.62
N ALA A 371 14.55 -1.07 -11.15
CA ALA A 371 14.33 0.27 -11.69
C ALA A 371 13.43 0.22 -12.94
N SER A 372 13.62 -0.78 -13.80
CA SER A 372 12.75 -0.99 -14.95
C SER A 372 11.32 -1.33 -14.53
N PHE A 373 11.13 -2.18 -13.52
CA PHE A 373 9.80 -2.46 -12.99
C PHE A 373 9.16 -1.22 -12.34
N ALA A 374 9.92 -0.49 -11.52
CA ALA A 374 9.47 0.73 -10.85
C ALA A 374 9.01 1.81 -11.84
N SER A 375 9.63 1.88 -13.02
CA SER A 375 9.27 2.86 -14.04
C SER A 375 8.19 2.35 -14.99
N LEU A 376 8.31 1.13 -15.50
CA LEU A 376 7.46 0.62 -16.57
C LEU A 376 6.14 0.03 -16.06
N ILE A 377 6.15 -0.61 -14.89
CA ILE A 377 5.01 -1.41 -14.42
C ILE A 377 4.36 -0.79 -13.18
N ALA A 378 5.12 -0.35 -12.19
CA ALA A 378 4.55 0.20 -10.95
C ALA A 378 3.57 1.37 -11.18
N PRO A 379 3.76 2.29 -12.15
CA PRO A 379 2.80 3.38 -12.40
C PRO A 379 1.41 2.93 -12.83
N PHE A 380 1.24 1.68 -13.27
CA PHE A 380 -0.08 1.10 -13.55
C PHE A 380 -0.93 0.94 -12.29
N GLY A 381 -0.33 0.81 -11.11
CA GLY A 381 -1.05 0.92 -9.84
C GLY A 381 -1.74 2.27 -9.69
N GLY A 382 -1.01 3.34 -9.97
CA GLY A 382 -1.58 4.70 -9.96
C GLY A 382 -2.61 4.95 -11.06
N PHE A 383 -2.46 4.34 -12.24
CA PHE A 383 -3.51 4.39 -13.27
C PHE A 383 -4.79 3.69 -12.83
N PHE A 384 -4.66 2.51 -12.23
CA PHE A 384 -5.78 1.76 -11.67
C PHE A 384 -6.49 2.54 -10.56
N ALA A 385 -5.73 3.07 -9.59
CA ALA A 385 -6.26 3.88 -8.50
C ALA A 385 -6.96 5.15 -9.02
N SER A 386 -6.38 5.83 -10.01
CA SER A 386 -7.03 6.95 -10.69
C SER A 386 -8.34 6.54 -11.37
N GLY A 387 -8.39 5.38 -12.04
CA GLY A 387 -9.61 4.87 -12.68
C GLY A 387 -10.74 4.61 -11.68
N LEU A 388 -10.39 4.02 -10.54
CA LEU A 388 -11.32 3.81 -9.44
C LEU A 388 -11.93 5.14 -8.97
N LYS A 389 -11.08 6.14 -8.69
CA LYS A 389 -11.52 7.48 -8.25
C LYS A 389 -12.49 8.14 -9.24
N ARG A 390 -12.20 8.08 -10.54
CA ARG A 390 -13.08 8.67 -11.56
C ARG A 390 -14.43 7.97 -11.65
N THR A 391 -14.48 6.66 -11.41
CA THR A 391 -15.73 5.89 -11.41
C THR A 391 -16.67 6.32 -10.28
N PHE A 392 -16.13 6.75 -9.14
CA PHE A 392 -16.89 7.26 -8.00
C PHE A 392 -17.04 8.80 -7.99
N ASN A 393 -16.65 9.49 -9.07
CA ASN A 393 -16.65 10.95 -9.17
C ASN A 393 -15.89 11.66 -8.03
N ILE A 394 -14.85 11.01 -7.50
CA ILE A 394 -13.94 11.59 -6.51
C ILE A 394 -12.60 11.93 -7.16
N LYS A 395 -11.85 12.84 -6.53
CA LYS A 395 -10.52 13.24 -7.01
C LYS A 395 -9.39 12.56 -6.24
N ASP A 396 -9.56 12.45 -4.94
CA ASP A 396 -8.59 11.94 -3.96
C ASP A 396 -9.32 10.92 -3.06
N PHE A 397 -8.61 9.93 -2.53
CA PHE A 397 -9.21 8.88 -1.68
C PHE A 397 -9.64 9.41 -0.29
N GLY A 398 -9.04 10.51 0.14
CA GLY A 398 -9.36 11.20 1.39
C GLY A 398 -8.50 12.45 1.57
N ASP A 399 -8.56 13.03 2.76
CA ASP A 399 -7.81 14.24 3.15
C ASP A 399 -6.89 13.96 4.37
N SER A 400 -6.28 12.77 4.42
CA SER A 400 -5.49 12.34 5.58
C SER A 400 -4.22 13.16 5.80
N ILE A 401 -3.66 13.76 4.74
CA ILE A 401 -2.46 14.60 4.85
C ILE A 401 -2.81 16.04 4.44
N PRO A 402 -2.69 17.03 5.35
CA PRO A 402 -3.04 18.40 5.05
C PRO A 402 -2.31 18.93 3.80
N GLY A 403 -3.10 19.39 2.83
CA GLY A 403 -2.60 19.93 1.57
C GLY A 403 -2.07 18.90 0.56
N HIS A 404 -1.98 17.61 0.91
CA HIS A 404 -1.39 16.56 0.07
C HIS A 404 -2.42 15.51 -0.44
N GLY A 405 -3.64 15.50 0.10
CA GLY A 405 -4.70 14.56 -0.29
C GLY A 405 -4.65 13.27 0.52
N GLY A 406 -5.05 12.15 -0.09
CA GLY A 406 -5.15 10.85 0.57
C GLY A 406 -3.81 10.16 0.72
N MET A 407 -3.70 9.32 1.75
CA MET A 407 -2.56 8.41 1.93
C MET A 407 -2.51 7.36 0.80
N THR A 408 -3.68 6.83 0.43
CA THR A 408 -3.82 5.84 -0.65
C THR A 408 -3.31 6.38 -1.98
N ASP A 409 -3.53 7.67 -2.25
CA ASP A 409 -3.05 8.35 -3.46
C ASP A 409 -1.52 8.41 -3.57
N ARG A 410 -0.79 8.21 -2.45
CA ARG A 410 0.67 8.22 -2.42
C ARG A 410 1.28 6.82 -2.42
N MET A 411 0.48 5.82 -2.06
CA MET A 411 0.94 4.45 -1.84
C MET A 411 0.53 3.48 -2.93
N ASP A 412 -0.32 3.89 -3.88
CA ASP A 412 -0.84 3.04 -4.97
C ASP A 412 0.27 2.36 -5.80
N CYS A 413 1.32 3.10 -6.17
CA CYS A 413 2.48 2.56 -6.87
C CYS A 413 3.46 1.86 -5.93
N GLN A 414 3.52 2.33 -4.67
CA GLN A 414 4.44 1.81 -3.65
C GLN A 414 4.06 0.40 -3.19
N PHE A 415 2.78 0.10 -3.04
CA PHE A 415 2.32 -1.25 -2.68
C PHE A 415 2.72 -2.28 -3.73
N ILE A 416 2.52 -1.97 -5.01
CA ILE A 416 2.89 -2.87 -6.12
C ILE A 416 4.41 -3.06 -6.17
N MET A 417 5.16 -1.96 -6.03
CA MET A 417 6.63 -2.02 -6.03
C MET A 417 7.17 -2.84 -4.85
N GLY A 418 6.60 -2.64 -3.66
CA GLY A 418 6.97 -3.38 -2.45
C GLY A 418 6.70 -4.87 -2.57
N PHE A 419 5.53 -5.24 -3.10
CA PHE A 419 5.21 -6.64 -3.39
C PHE A 419 6.20 -7.26 -4.39
N PHE A 420 6.48 -6.56 -5.49
CA PHE A 420 7.44 -7.02 -6.49
C PHE A 420 8.84 -7.19 -5.90
N SER A 421 9.32 -6.23 -5.10
CA SER A 421 10.64 -6.29 -4.48
C SER A 421 10.82 -7.58 -3.67
N TYR A 422 9.81 -7.95 -2.86
CA TYR A 422 9.88 -9.16 -2.05
C TYR A 422 9.86 -10.43 -2.90
N MET A 423 8.95 -10.51 -3.87
CA MET A 423 8.89 -11.66 -4.79
C MET A 423 10.20 -11.83 -5.57
N TYR A 424 10.77 -10.72 -6.04
CA TYR A 424 12.04 -10.72 -6.76
C TYR A 424 13.20 -11.15 -5.87
N TYR A 425 13.26 -10.62 -4.63
CA TYR A 425 14.26 -11.01 -3.64
C TYR A 425 14.20 -12.51 -3.37
N GLN A 426 13.02 -13.04 -3.02
CA GLN A 426 12.85 -14.47 -2.72
C GLN A 426 13.19 -15.38 -3.90
N SER A 427 12.97 -14.91 -5.14
CA SER A 427 13.20 -15.73 -6.33
C SER A 427 14.65 -15.75 -6.80
N PHE A 428 15.36 -14.62 -6.69
CA PHE A 428 16.65 -14.43 -7.36
C PHE A 428 17.81 -14.06 -6.43
N ILE A 429 17.54 -13.67 -5.18
CA ILE A 429 18.54 -13.07 -4.29
C ILE A 429 18.64 -13.80 -2.95
N ALA A 430 17.51 -14.32 -2.45
CA ALA A 430 17.47 -15.06 -1.20
C ALA A 430 18.39 -16.29 -1.26
N MET A 431 19.19 -16.45 -0.21
CA MET A 431 20.14 -17.56 -0.09
C MET A 431 19.56 -18.62 0.84
N HIS A 432 19.11 -19.74 0.27
CA HIS A 432 18.67 -20.90 1.06
C HIS A 432 19.88 -21.77 1.41
N LYS A 433 20.71 -21.31 2.36
CA LYS A 433 21.78 -22.15 2.90
C LYS A 433 21.18 -23.18 3.85
N ALA A 434 21.46 -24.47 3.63
CA ALA A 434 21.16 -25.50 4.61
C ALA A 434 22.03 -25.27 5.86
N THR A 435 21.40 -25.05 7.01
CA THR A 435 22.11 -25.00 8.28
C THR A 435 22.29 -26.40 8.82
N ILE A 436 23.40 -26.68 9.50
CA ILE A 436 23.66 -27.99 10.13
C ILE A 436 22.49 -28.35 11.07
N GLY A 437 22.04 -27.39 11.88
CA GLY A 437 20.89 -27.56 12.76
C GLY A 437 19.60 -27.87 12.01
N GLY A 438 19.31 -27.18 10.90
CA GLY A 438 18.10 -27.43 10.10
C GLY A 438 18.11 -28.79 9.41
N VAL A 439 19.28 -29.23 8.91
CA VAL A 439 19.44 -30.57 8.34
C VAL A 439 19.24 -31.65 9.41
N ILE A 440 19.82 -31.44 10.61
CA ILE A 440 19.65 -32.36 11.74
C ILE A 440 18.19 -32.39 12.21
N GLU A 441 17.54 -31.23 12.40
CA GLU A 441 16.12 -31.15 12.79
C GLU A 441 15.25 -31.88 11.76
N THR A 442 15.44 -31.60 10.47
CA THR A 442 14.70 -32.25 9.37
C THR A 442 14.92 -33.76 9.38
N ALA A 443 16.15 -34.21 9.61
CA ALA A 443 16.45 -35.64 9.72
C ALA A 443 15.78 -36.27 10.95
N ILE A 444 15.81 -35.59 12.11
CA ILE A 444 15.25 -36.12 13.37
C ILE A 444 13.72 -36.18 13.33
N THR A 445 13.06 -35.11 12.87
CA THR A 445 11.59 -35.01 12.90
C THR A 445 10.93 -35.57 11.66
N GLY A 446 11.65 -35.62 10.54
CA GLY A 446 11.10 -35.96 9.22
C GLY A 446 11.43 -37.36 8.73
N LEU A 447 12.43 -38.04 9.31
CA LEU A 447 12.84 -39.38 8.90
C LEU A 447 12.66 -40.39 10.03
N THR A 448 12.33 -41.62 9.66
CA THR A 448 12.36 -42.75 10.57
C THR A 448 13.81 -43.04 11.02
N PRO A 449 14.01 -43.73 12.16
CA PRO A 449 15.36 -44.10 12.60
C PRO A 449 16.17 -44.87 11.55
N GLU A 450 15.50 -45.64 10.68
CA GLU A 450 16.13 -46.42 9.61
C GLU A 450 16.63 -45.53 8.47
N GLU A 451 15.82 -44.55 8.08
CA GLU A 451 16.16 -43.55 7.06
C GLU A 451 17.24 -42.59 7.55
N GLN A 452 17.18 -42.14 8.81
CA GLN A 452 18.25 -41.35 9.44
C GLN A 452 19.59 -42.07 9.32
N MET A 453 19.56 -43.38 9.53
CA MET A 453 20.73 -44.23 9.52
C MET A 453 21.27 -44.43 8.09
N ALA A 454 20.40 -44.53 7.09
CA ALA A 454 20.78 -44.51 5.68
C ALA A 454 21.43 -43.17 5.27
N VAL A 455 20.94 -42.04 5.78
CA VAL A 455 21.54 -40.71 5.56
C VAL A 455 22.95 -40.64 6.14
N VAL A 456 23.16 -41.12 7.38
CA VAL A 456 24.49 -41.16 8.01
C VAL A 456 25.47 -41.97 7.16
N LYS A 457 25.06 -43.15 6.68
CA LYS A 457 25.88 -44.00 5.82
C LYS A 457 26.21 -43.31 4.48
N GLY A 458 25.22 -42.70 3.83
CA GLY A 458 25.40 -41.98 2.57
C GLY A 458 26.35 -40.79 2.69
N LEU A 459 26.21 -39.99 3.75
CA LEU A 459 27.10 -38.87 4.05
C LEU A 459 28.53 -39.33 4.35
N ALA A 460 28.70 -40.39 5.13
CA ALA A 460 30.03 -40.96 5.40
C ALA A 460 30.71 -41.43 4.10
N GLN A 461 29.99 -42.14 3.23
CA GLN A 461 30.52 -42.57 1.94
C GLN A 461 30.92 -41.38 1.04
N HIS A 462 30.09 -40.33 1.01
CA HIS A 462 30.39 -39.11 0.26
C HIS A 462 31.67 -38.43 0.75
N LEU A 463 31.83 -38.28 2.07
CA LEU A 463 33.02 -37.68 2.68
C LEU A 463 34.28 -38.53 2.46
N TYR A 464 34.16 -39.85 2.43
CA TYR A 464 35.27 -40.74 2.09
C TYR A 464 35.72 -40.54 0.63
N ASN A 465 34.77 -40.44 -0.30
CA ASN A 465 35.07 -40.20 -1.70
C ASN A 465 35.74 -38.84 -1.95
N GLN A 466 35.53 -37.86 -1.06
CA GLN A 466 36.22 -36.56 -1.07
C GLN A 466 37.58 -36.58 -0.37
N GLY A 467 37.98 -37.70 0.25
CA GLY A 467 39.23 -37.83 1.01
C GLY A 467 39.21 -37.19 2.40
N THR A 468 38.04 -36.78 2.89
CA THR A 468 37.89 -36.05 4.16
C THR A 468 37.87 -36.98 5.38
N ILE A 469 37.42 -38.23 5.22
CA ILE A 469 37.39 -39.24 6.30
C ILE A 469 38.08 -40.54 5.87
N SER A 470 38.60 -41.31 6.84
CA SER A 470 39.28 -42.58 6.55
C SER A 470 38.31 -43.74 6.29
N HIS A 471 38.77 -44.74 5.52
CA HIS A 471 38.00 -45.96 5.21
C HIS A 471 37.46 -46.69 6.45
N LYS A 472 38.23 -46.66 7.56
CA LYS A 472 37.85 -47.29 8.84
C LYS A 472 36.53 -46.76 9.40
N VAL A 473 36.20 -45.49 9.14
CA VAL A 473 34.96 -44.86 9.62
C VAL A 473 33.75 -45.41 8.85
N VAL A 474 33.88 -45.59 7.54
CA VAL A 474 32.82 -46.14 6.68
C VAL A 474 32.57 -47.61 7.02
N GLU A 475 33.62 -48.38 7.24
CA GLU A 475 33.57 -49.79 7.62
C GLU A 475 32.90 -50.00 8.99
N TYR A 476 33.33 -49.23 10.00
CA TYR A 476 32.74 -49.27 11.35
C TYR A 476 31.25 -48.89 11.35
N LEU A 477 30.86 -47.87 10.58
CA LEU A 477 29.46 -47.53 10.40
C LEU A 477 28.72 -48.66 9.67
N GLY A 478 29.29 -49.23 8.61
CA GLY A 478 28.70 -50.33 7.85
C GLY A 478 28.35 -51.56 8.69
N GLU A 479 29.25 -52.01 9.56
CA GLU A 479 29.06 -53.21 10.40
C GLU A 479 28.03 -52.99 11.50
N ASN A 480 28.12 -51.87 12.23
CA ASN A 480 27.29 -51.61 13.41
C ASN A 480 25.87 -51.13 13.06
N LEU A 481 25.69 -50.49 11.90
CA LEU A 481 24.37 -50.06 11.42
C LEU A 481 23.43 -51.24 11.12
N VAL A 482 23.97 -52.30 10.53
CA VAL A 482 23.20 -53.49 10.13
C VAL A 482 22.74 -54.28 11.36
N THR A 483 23.53 -54.27 12.44
CA THR A 483 23.18 -54.96 13.69
C THR A 483 22.03 -54.28 14.44
N ALA A 484 21.88 -52.96 14.32
CA ALA A 484 20.80 -52.20 14.95
C ALA A 484 19.43 -52.41 14.26
N LEU A 485 19.41 -52.55 12.93
CA LEU A 485 18.18 -52.83 12.16
C LEU A 485 17.67 -54.27 12.33
N LYS A 486 18.56 -55.23 12.56
CA LYS A 486 18.20 -56.66 12.80
C LYS A 486 17.71 -56.97 14.21
N LYS A 487 17.82 -56.03 15.15
CA LYS A 487 17.47 -56.23 16.57
C LYS A 487 16.11 -55.65 16.98
N ARG A 488 15.32 -55.16 16.03
CA ARG A 488 13.92 -54.72 16.26
C ARG A 488 12.93 -55.76 15.80
#